data_AF-A0A7W3Z617-F1
#
_entry.id   AF-A0A7W3Z617-F1
#
_cell.length_a   1.000
_cell.length_b   1.000
_cell.length_c   1.000
_cell.angle_alpha   90.00
_cell.angle_beta   90.00
_cell.angle_gamma   90.00
#
_symmetry.space_group_name_H-M   'P 1'
#
loop_
_entity.id
_entity.type
_entity.pdbx_description
1 polymer ?
#
loop_
_entity_poly.entity_id
_entity_poly.type
_entity_poly.pdbx_seq_one_letter_code
_entity_poly.pdbx_strand_id
1 'polypeptide(L)'
;MDIQVNRIKEKLATIESYDKEREVFGADSHEYQIGGCISHQEITAFEKQYGVELPEAYVAFLTQIGNGNTQEEAYMGSAAGPYYGIYPFGEGVEDLPIGDGKRYLSYPCLLHPRMTDEEWKSRTSEMYEDNLSDEAYDAIVGPLFGGLLPLGTQGCAITTCLVLNGEHRGRLLYINEDYKPQFAFETHFLDWYERWLDEIISGDLLAENAGWFAYNRGGTAEFLWNAYQTCTEEEEQLTYLEGLINKKNIDKQLVQALKEAIPQAKTTAVRHQLISVLSKADYPESIPFLEREVEINLLFVLQRIHWYGADEAAWLPVLEAYKNKIDEEETYRFFTYIAQKATADFPTLLLPGLYSPLSGIRSQAVYSLGKATDKQQYATAFIAALQDEEDQVVLYALQALSGVEDDRLTQAYQTVYHQYKDRDEDNYIMINLNHRLKEKNLTIADLVN
;
A
#
# COMPACT_ATOMS: atom_id res chain seq x y z
N MET A 1 30.24 14.85 6.32
CA MET A 1 29.57 15.15 5.05
C MET A 1 30.34 14.59 3.85
N ASP A 2 31.55 15.05 3.55
CA ASP A 2 32.28 14.70 2.30
C ASP A 2 32.47 13.19 2.05
N ILE A 3 32.72 12.40 3.10
CA ILE A 3 32.85 10.93 2.97
C ILE A 3 31.55 10.31 2.44
N GLN A 4 30.38 10.76 2.93
CA GLN A 4 29.08 10.28 2.49
C GLN A 4 28.79 10.71 1.05
N VAL A 5 29.09 11.97 0.71
CA VAL A 5 28.97 12.48 -0.67
C VAL A 5 29.78 11.62 -1.65
N ASN A 6 31.01 11.25 -1.31
CA ASN A 6 31.83 10.41 -2.16
C ASN A 6 31.24 9.00 -2.33
N ARG A 7 30.72 8.38 -1.25
CA ARG A 7 30.02 7.09 -1.37
C ARG A 7 28.80 7.19 -2.28
N ILE A 8 28.00 8.25 -2.16
CA ILE A 8 26.82 8.47 -3.02
C ILE A 8 27.24 8.57 -4.49
N LYS A 9 28.31 9.31 -4.80
CA LYS A 9 28.85 9.40 -6.16
C LYS A 9 29.31 8.05 -6.71
N GLU A 10 30.00 7.25 -5.90
CA GLU A 10 30.44 5.90 -6.27
C GLU A 10 29.25 4.97 -6.54
N LYS A 11 28.21 5.04 -5.70
CA LYS A 11 26.96 4.29 -5.87
C LYS A 11 26.26 4.69 -7.17
N LEU A 12 26.03 5.99 -7.39
CA LEU A 12 25.41 6.52 -8.62
C LEU A 12 26.18 6.10 -9.87
N ALA A 13 27.52 6.16 -9.85
CA ALA A 13 28.34 5.76 -10.99
C ALA A 13 28.21 4.29 -11.38
N THR A 14 27.65 3.45 -10.50
CA THR A 14 27.51 2.00 -10.72
C THR A 14 26.07 1.50 -10.65
N ILE A 15 25.10 2.39 -10.36
CA ILE A 15 23.72 2.01 -10.01
C ILE A 15 22.99 1.28 -11.15
N GLU A 16 23.22 1.70 -12.40
CA GLU A 16 22.66 1.07 -13.61
C GLU A 16 23.06 -0.41 -13.75
N SER A 17 24.17 -0.84 -13.15
CA SER A 17 24.56 -2.26 -13.18
C SER A 17 23.69 -3.15 -12.28
N TYR A 18 23.03 -2.55 -11.29
CA TYR A 18 22.12 -3.20 -10.35
C TYR A 18 20.67 -3.17 -10.83
N ASP A 19 20.25 -2.09 -11.51
CA ASP A 19 18.95 -1.97 -12.16
C ASP A 19 19.08 -1.70 -13.66
N LYS A 20 19.37 -2.77 -14.41
CA LYS A 20 19.69 -2.69 -15.86
C LYS A 20 18.49 -2.33 -16.72
N GLU A 21 17.32 -2.77 -16.31
CA GLU A 21 16.06 -2.55 -17.04
C GLU A 21 15.29 -1.35 -16.48
N ARG A 22 15.86 -0.65 -15.48
CA ARG A 22 15.27 0.54 -14.83
C ARG A 22 13.89 0.24 -14.24
N GLU A 23 13.78 -0.90 -13.55
CA GLU A 23 12.55 -1.41 -12.93
C GLU A 23 12.16 -0.64 -11.67
N VAL A 24 13.12 0.01 -10.99
CA VAL A 24 12.83 0.85 -9.84
C VAL A 24 11.97 2.01 -10.30
N PHE A 25 10.87 2.25 -9.59
CA PHE A 25 9.89 3.28 -9.97
C PHE A 25 10.53 4.65 -10.22
N GLY A 26 10.32 5.18 -11.43
CA GLY A 26 10.83 6.46 -11.93
C GLY A 26 12.25 6.43 -12.53
N ALA A 27 12.97 5.31 -12.38
CA ALA A 27 14.31 5.15 -12.94
C ALA A 27 14.31 5.16 -14.48
N ASP A 28 13.22 4.73 -15.11
CA ASP A 28 13.03 4.78 -16.56
C ASP A 28 12.96 6.21 -17.09
N SER A 29 12.42 7.14 -16.30
CA SER A 29 12.30 8.57 -16.63
C SER A 29 13.61 9.33 -16.46
N HIS A 30 14.23 9.28 -15.28
CA HIS A 30 15.45 10.06 -15.02
C HIS A 30 16.75 9.32 -15.39
N GLU A 31 16.68 8.02 -15.72
CA GLU A 31 17.80 7.17 -16.18
C GLU A 31 19.02 7.17 -15.24
N TYR A 32 18.79 7.31 -13.94
CA TYR A 32 19.84 7.56 -12.92
C TYR A 32 20.80 8.73 -13.20
N GLN A 33 20.44 9.64 -14.10
CA GLN A 33 21.27 10.79 -14.45
C GLN A 33 21.04 11.98 -13.51
N ILE A 34 22.12 12.73 -13.29
CA ILE A 34 22.11 13.97 -12.51
C ILE A 34 22.87 15.03 -13.31
N GLY A 35 22.29 16.22 -13.40
CA GLY A 35 22.87 17.38 -14.06
C GLY A 35 23.97 18.06 -13.24
N GLY A 36 24.39 19.25 -13.68
CA GLY A 36 25.50 19.99 -13.09
C GLY A 36 25.21 20.51 -11.67
N CYS A 37 26.26 20.69 -10.87
CA CYS A 37 26.15 21.28 -9.53
C CYS A 37 25.72 22.75 -9.55
N ILE A 38 25.03 23.16 -8.49
CA ILE A 38 24.69 24.55 -8.20
C ILE A 38 25.85 25.24 -7.48
N SER A 39 26.09 26.50 -7.80
CA SER A 39 27.12 27.29 -7.12
C SER A 39 26.65 27.76 -5.74
N HIS A 40 27.59 27.96 -4.82
CA HIS A 40 27.28 28.55 -3.52
C HIS A 40 26.67 29.95 -3.62
N GLN A 41 26.96 30.69 -4.70
CA GLN A 41 26.36 32.02 -4.93
C GLN A 41 24.86 31.93 -5.21
N GLU A 42 24.43 30.94 -5.99
CA GLU A 42 23.02 30.66 -6.26
C GLU A 42 22.29 30.19 -5.00
N ILE A 43 22.93 29.33 -4.19
CA ILE A 43 22.42 28.94 -2.86
C ILE A 43 22.17 30.17 -1.99
N THR A 44 23.18 31.04 -1.83
CA THR A 44 23.04 32.27 -1.03
C THR A 44 21.98 33.22 -1.59
N ALA A 45 21.82 33.28 -2.91
CA ALA A 45 20.78 34.10 -3.54
C ALA A 45 19.38 33.59 -3.20
N PHE A 46 19.15 32.27 -3.27
CA PHE A 46 17.90 31.63 -2.90
C PHE A 46 17.59 31.83 -1.40
N GLU A 47 18.56 31.56 -0.53
CA GLU A 47 18.43 31.74 0.92
C GLU A 47 18.05 33.18 1.28
N LYS A 48 18.71 34.16 0.63
CA LYS A 48 18.38 35.58 0.81
C LYS A 48 17.01 35.95 0.26
N GLN A 49 16.62 35.39 -0.88
CA GLN A 49 15.33 35.66 -1.52
C GLN A 49 14.16 35.21 -0.63
N TYR A 50 14.28 34.04 -0.01
CA TYR A 50 13.20 33.43 0.78
C TYR A 50 13.37 33.59 2.29
N GLY A 51 14.50 34.16 2.75
CA GLY A 51 14.77 34.35 4.17
C GLY A 51 14.96 33.03 4.92
N VAL A 52 15.62 32.06 4.28
CA VAL A 52 15.85 30.71 4.82
C VAL A 52 17.34 30.40 4.86
N GLU A 53 17.70 29.37 5.62
CA GLU A 53 19.01 28.71 5.53
C GLU A 53 18.75 27.26 5.13
N LEU A 54 19.34 26.79 4.03
CA LEU A 54 19.12 25.43 3.53
C LEU A 54 19.86 24.40 4.39
N PRO A 55 19.28 23.22 4.64
CA PRO A 55 19.95 22.15 5.39
C PRO A 55 21.29 21.75 4.76
N GLU A 56 22.34 21.62 5.59
CA GLU A 56 23.72 21.37 5.13
C GLU A 56 23.82 20.15 4.20
N ALA A 57 23.12 19.07 4.53
CA ALA A 57 23.08 17.85 3.71
C ALA A 57 22.50 18.09 2.30
N TYR A 58 21.48 18.95 2.18
CA TYR A 58 20.89 19.31 0.90
C TYR A 58 21.79 20.26 0.10
N VAL A 59 22.44 21.23 0.78
CA VAL A 59 23.46 22.08 0.14
C VAL A 59 24.61 21.23 -0.39
N ALA A 60 25.07 20.22 0.35
CA ALA A 60 26.11 19.30 -0.10
C ALA A 60 25.67 18.51 -1.35
N PHE A 61 24.41 18.05 -1.41
CA PHE A 61 23.88 17.41 -2.61
C PHE A 61 23.95 18.34 -3.83
N LEU A 62 23.38 19.54 -3.72
CA LEU A 62 23.31 20.49 -4.82
C LEU A 62 24.69 20.96 -5.30
N THR A 63 25.62 21.21 -4.38
CA THR A 63 26.93 21.80 -4.71
C THR A 63 27.98 20.76 -5.07
N GLN A 64 27.81 19.51 -4.64
CA GLN A 64 28.81 18.48 -4.82
C GLN A 64 28.35 17.29 -5.65
N ILE A 65 27.08 16.88 -5.60
CA ILE A 65 26.55 15.72 -6.34
C ILE A 65 25.97 16.19 -7.68
N GLY A 66 25.04 17.13 -7.65
CA GLY A 66 24.48 17.74 -8.85
C GLY A 66 23.06 18.24 -8.67
N ASN A 67 22.44 18.66 -9.78
CA ASN A 67 21.10 19.23 -9.79
C ASN A 67 20.41 19.02 -11.15
N GLY A 68 19.09 18.78 -11.09
CA GLY A 68 18.26 18.52 -12.27
C GLY A 68 18.79 17.39 -13.14
N ASN A 69 18.31 17.33 -14.36
CA ASN A 69 18.67 16.33 -15.35
C ASN A 69 18.52 16.90 -16.76
N THR A 70 19.23 16.31 -17.70
CA THR A 70 19.23 16.67 -19.12
C THR A 70 18.45 15.69 -19.98
N GLN A 71 17.99 14.57 -19.44
CA GLN A 71 17.10 13.65 -20.15
C GLN A 71 15.74 14.31 -20.38
N GLU A 72 15.19 14.16 -21.57
CA GLU A 72 13.91 14.79 -21.96
C GLU A 72 12.73 14.15 -21.21
N GLU A 73 12.83 12.84 -20.98
CA GLU A 73 11.84 12.04 -20.27
C GLU A 73 11.88 12.24 -18.76
N ALA A 74 12.91 12.89 -18.21
CA ALA A 74 13.01 13.19 -16.78
C ALA A 74 11.86 14.11 -16.37
N TYR A 75 11.00 13.65 -15.46
CA TYR A 75 9.84 14.42 -15.00
C TYR A 75 10.27 15.80 -14.51
N MET A 76 9.76 16.88 -15.14
CA MET A 76 10.15 18.27 -14.84
C MET A 76 11.67 18.55 -14.88
N GLY A 77 12.45 17.74 -15.61
CA GLY A 77 13.91 17.82 -15.61
C GLY A 77 14.55 17.41 -14.28
N SER A 78 13.90 16.55 -13.49
CA SER A 78 14.35 16.14 -12.16
C SER A 78 15.60 15.28 -12.19
N ALA A 79 16.50 15.54 -11.24
CA ALA A 79 17.66 14.71 -10.98
C ALA A 79 17.25 13.30 -10.52
N ALA A 80 18.12 12.33 -10.75
CA ALA A 80 17.93 10.99 -10.22
C ALA A 80 17.68 10.97 -8.72
N GLY A 81 16.62 10.29 -8.31
CA GLY A 81 16.19 10.14 -6.93
C GLY A 81 14.97 9.23 -6.85
N PRO A 82 14.48 8.93 -5.64
CA PRO A 82 13.25 8.17 -5.46
C PRO A 82 12.08 8.75 -6.26
N TYR A 83 11.18 7.89 -6.70
CA TYR A 83 9.96 8.29 -7.41
C TYR A 83 10.26 9.07 -8.69
N TYR A 84 9.58 10.20 -8.93
CA TYR A 84 9.81 11.03 -10.11
C TYR A 84 11.12 11.86 -10.05
N GLY A 85 12.00 11.58 -9.09
CA GLY A 85 13.28 12.25 -8.92
C GLY A 85 13.22 13.48 -8.02
N ILE A 86 14.36 14.18 -7.96
CA ILE A 86 14.52 15.42 -7.19
C ILE A 86 14.43 16.60 -8.14
N TYR A 87 13.47 17.49 -7.90
CA TYR A 87 13.23 18.68 -8.72
C TYR A 87 14.51 19.53 -8.89
N PRO A 88 14.67 20.18 -10.05
CA PRO A 88 15.71 21.19 -10.20
C PRO A 88 15.60 22.26 -9.13
N PHE A 89 16.76 22.74 -8.65
CA PHE A 89 16.84 23.74 -7.61
C PHE A 89 16.05 25.00 -7.94
N GLY A 90 15.09 25.33 -7.08
CA GLY A 90 14.21 26.49 -7.24
C GLY A 90 12.91 26.20 -8.01
N GLU A 91 12.77 25.01 -8.59
CA GLU A 91 11.53 24.54 -9.22
C GLU A 91 10.64 23.80 -8.21
N GLY A 92 9.34 23.73 -8.52
CA GLY A 92 8.35 23.01 -7.70
C GLY A 92 8.10 23.60 -6.30
N VAL A 93 8.59 24.81 -6.02
CA VAL A 93 8.42 25.46 -4.70
C VAL A 93 6.95 25.64 -4.30
N GLU A 94 6.04 25.67 -5.28
CA GLU A 94 4.58 25.83 -5.10
C GLU A 94 3.84 24.48 -5.17
N ASP A 95 4.53 23.33 -5.17
CA ASP A 95 3.89 22.00 -5.33
C ASP A 95 3.16 21.51 -4.06
N LEU A 96 3.06 22.36 -3.04
CA LEU A 96 2.14 22.14 -1.94
C LEU A 96 0.77 22.75 -2.29
N PRO A 97 -0.33 22.12 -1.87
CA PRO A 97 -1.70 22.63 -2.03
C PRO A 97 -1.98 23.84 -1.11
N ILE A 98 -1.16 24.87 -1.22
CA ILE A 98 -1.22 26.15 -0.50
C ILE A 98 -1.11 27.26 -1.53
N GLY A 99 -1.73 28.42 -1.29
CA GLY A 99 -1.66 29.55 -2.22
C GLY A 99 -0.23 30.02 -2.52
N ASP A 100 0.28 31.01 -1.79
CA ASP A 100 1.64 31.52 -1.99
C ASP A 100 2.65 30.71 -1.15
N GLY A 101 3.02 29.51 -1.60
CA GLY A 101 3.91 28.59 -0.87
C GLY A 101 5.30 29.18 -0.60
N LYS A 102 5.81 29.98 -1.53
CA LYS A 102 7.06 30.75 -1.39
C LYS A 102 7.09 31.62 -0.13
N ARG A 103 5.95 32.20 0.26
CA ARG A 103 5.82 33.03 1.47
C ARG A 103 6.08 32.24 2.74
N TYR A 104 5.73 30.95 2.77
CA TYR A 104 5.74 30.14 3.98
C TYR A 104 7.06 29.36 4.18
N LEU A 105 8.02 29.43 3.25
CA LEU A 105 9.31 28.74 3.39
C LEU A 105 10.11 29.14 4.64
N SER A 106 10.00 30.39 5.10
CA SER A 106 10.71 30.89 6.30
C SER A 106 9.95 30.65 7.61
N TYR A 107 8.74 30.10 7.55
CA TYR A 107 7.97 29.78 8.74
C TYR A 107 8.56 28.57 9.48
N PRO A 108 8.32 28.45 10.79
CA PRO A 108 8.69 27.23 11.52
C PRO A 108 7.86 26.05 11.02
N CYS A 109 8.48 24.87 10.91
CA CYS A 109 7.74 23.62 10.71
C CYS A 109 7.02 23.24 12.01
N LEU A 110 5.70 23.11 11.93
CA LEU A 110 4.85 22.69 13.04
C LEU A 110 4.60 21.18 13.08
N LEU A 111 5.00 20.47 12.02
CA LEU A 111 4.79 19.03 11.87
C LEU A 111 5.88 18.25 12.60
N HIS A 112 5.51 17.10 13.17
CA HIS A 112 6.44 16.21 13.86
C HIS A 112 6.06 14.73 13.67
N PRO A 113 7.01 13.79 13.76
CA PRO A 113 6.81 12.39 13.38
C PRO A 113 5.82 11.61 14.28
N ARG A 114 5.51 12.13 15.47
CA ARG A 114 4.63 11.49 16.46
C ARG A 114 3.28 12.21 16.61
N MET A 115 2.82 12.85 15.53
CA MET A 115 1.55 13.55 15.52
C MET A 115 0.40 12.53 15.54
N THR A 116 -0.45 12.61 16.58
CA THR A 116 -1.57 11.67 16.75
C THR A 116 -2.74 12.04 15.83
N ASP A 117 -3.66 11.10 15.59
CA ASP A 117 -4.87 11.38 14.82
C ASP A 117 -5.73 12.48 15.47
N GLU A 118 -5.78 12.51 16.80
CA GLU A 118 -6.52 13.53 17.55
C GLU A 118 -5.88 14.91 17.39
N GLU A 119 -4.55 14.99 17.51
CA GLU A 119 -3.82 16.23 17.28
C GLU A 119 -4.00 16.71 15.84
N TRP A 120 -3.83 15.81 14.87
CA TRP A 120 -3.99 16.12 13.45
C TRP A 120 -5.38 16.67 13.16
N LYS A 121 -6.42 15.94 13.58
CA LYS A 121 -7.81 16.36 13.43
C LYS A 121 -8.09 17.73 14.07
N SER A 122 -7.53 17.99 15.25
CA SER A 122 -7.68 19.29 15.92
C SER A 122 -7.00 20.43 15.16
N ARG A 123 -5.92 20.16 14.42
CA ARG A 123 -5.20 21.17 13.63
C ARG A 123 -5.85 21.42 12.27
N THR A 124 -6.51 20.41 11.71
CA THR A 124 -7.08 20.49 10.36
C THR A 124 -8.58 20.66 10.32
N SER A 125 -9.31 20.61 11.45
CA SER A 125 -10.78 20.63 11.43
C SER A 125 -11.36 21.86 10.72
N GLU A 126 -10.74 23.02 10.90
CA GLU A 126 -11.17 24.28 10.28
C GLU A 126 -10.96 24.29 8.75
N MET A 127 -10.01 23.50 8.24
CA MET A 127 -9.74 23.36 6.80
C MET A 127 -10.90 22.71 6.04
N TYR A 128 -11.75 21.95 6.73
CA TYR A 128 -12.85 21.17 6.14
C TYR A 128 -14.22 21.84 6.28
N GLU A 129 -14.31 23.13 6.64
CA GLU A 129 -15.59 23.83 6.71
C GLU A 129 -16.11 24.20 5.30
N ASP A 130 -17.38 23.86 5.01
CA ASP A 130 -17.99 23.99 3.67
C ASP A 130 -18.04 25.42 3.08
N ASN A 131 -17.85 26.45 3.91
CA ASN A 131 -17.98 27.87 3.50
C ASN A 131 -16.70 28.68 3.70
N LEU A 132 -15.54 28.02 3.72
CA LEU A 132 -14.26 28.71 3.80
C LEU A 132 -13.98 29.48 2.50
N SER A 133 -13.53 30.74 2.60
CA SER A 133 -12.98 31.44 1.42
C SER A 133 -11.56 30.95 1.13
N ASP A 134 -11.10 31.10 -0.11
CA ASP A 134 -9.74 30.72 -0.50
C ASP A 134 -8.68 31.41 0.40
N GLU A 135 -8.89 32.67 0.76
CA GLU A 135 -7.96 33.40 1.64
C GLU A 135 -7.97 32.88 3.08
N ALA A 136 -9.13 32.45 3.57
CA ALA A 136 -9.26 31.84 4.90
C ALA A 136 -8.63 30.44 4.92
N TYR A 137 -8.80 29.68 3.84
CA TYR A 137 -8.13 28.40 3.63
C TYR A 137 -6.61 28.57 3.65
N ASP A 138 -6.07 29.47 2.83
CA ASP A 138 -4.64 29.75 2.77
C ASP A 138 -4.06 30.23 4.11
N ALA A 139 -4.83 30.98 4.89
CA ALA A 139 -4.41 31.45 6.21
C ALA A 139 -4.30 30.31 7.25
N ILE A 140 -5.01 29.20 7.05
CA ILE A 140 -4.92 27.99 7.89
C ILE A 140 -3.80 27.08 7.38
N VAL A 141 -3.82 26.77 6.07
CA VAL A 141 -2.99 25.72 5.48
C VAL A 141 -1.56 26.20 5.24
N GLY A 142 -1.36 27.47 4.89
CA GLY A 142 -0.04 28.05 4.69
C GLY A 142 0.88 27.93 5.92
N PRO A 143 0.48 28.39 7.11
CA PRO A 143 1.26 28.20 8.34
C PRO A 143 1.42 26.73 8.76
N LEU A 144 0.42 25.88 8.49
CA LEU A 144 0.48 24.45 8.83
C LEU A 144 1.63 23.74 8.09
N PHE A 145 1.83 24.06 6.80
CA PHE A 145 2.93 23.56 5.97
C PHE A 145 4.13 24.51 5.91
N GLY A 146 4.22 25.44 6.85
CA GLY A 146 5.34 26.36 6.96
C GLY A 146 6.68 25.64 7.11
N GLY A 147 7.73 26.21 6.52
CA GLY A 147 9.08 25.66 6.61
C GLY A 147 9.31 24.36 5.84
N LEU A 148 8.45 24.02 4.88
CA LEU A 148 8.60 22.87 4.00
C LEU A 148 9.03 23.32 2.61
N LEU A 149 10.06 22.67 2.06
CA LEU A 149 10.47 22.82 0.67
C LEU A 149 10.07 21.57 -0.10
N PRO A 150 9.14 21.63 -1.07
CA PRO A 150 8.88 20.53 -1.98
C PRO A 150 10.14 20.17 -2.77
N LEU A 151 10.44 18.88 -2.86
CA LEU A 151 11.59 18.35 -3.61
C LEU A 151 11.21 17.40 -4.73
N GLY A 152 9.97 16.91 -4.75
CA GLY A 152 9.52 15.91 -5.70
C GLY A 152 8.10 15.44 -5.42
N THR A 153 7.54 14.68 -6.34
CA THR A 153 6.25 14.00 -6.17
C THR A 153 6.43 12.48 -6.22
N GLN A 154 5.55 11.76 -5.55
CA GLN A 154 5.44 10.30 -5.66
C GLN A 154 4.32 9.86 -6.62
N GLY A 155 3.61 10.81 -7.24
CA GLY A 155 2.32 10.57 -7.88
C GLY A 155 1.18 10.59 -6.85
N CYS A 156 -0.06 10.30 -7.29
CA CYS A 156 -1.25 10.22 -6.40
C CYS A 156 -1.39 11.41 -5.42
N ALA A 157 -1.04 12.61 -5.88
CA ALA A 157 -1.02 13.84 -5.07
C ALA A 157 -0.18 13.77 -3.77
N ILE A 158 0.88 12.95 -3.76
CA ILE A 158 1.85 12.87 -2.67
C ILE A 158 3.06 13.75 -3.01
N THR A 159 3.38 14.69 -2.12
CA THR A 159 4.53 15.60 -2.24
C THR A 159 5.60 15.23 -1.22
N THR A 160 6.84 15.06 -1.68
CA THR A 160 8.02 14.85 -0.83
C THR A 160 8.60 16.21 -0.46
N CYS A 161 8.70 16.50 0.84
CA CYS A 161 9.14 17.78 1.36
C CYS A 161 10.37 17.66 2.27
N LEU A 162 11.28 18.62 2.15
CA LEU A 162 12.39 18.86 3.08
C LEU A 162 11.99 19.87 4.14
N VAL A 163 12.23 19.53 5.40
CA VAL A 163 12.03 20.47 6.52
C VAL A 163 13.18 21.47 6.56
N LEU A 164 12.88 22.75 6.33
CA LEU A 164 13.84 23.86 6.34
C LEU A 164 14.10 24.42 7.74
N ASN A 165 13.07 24.48 8.59
CA ASN A 165 13.12 25.18 9.88
C ASN A 165 12.48 24.35 11.00
N GLY A 166 12.95 24.55 12.23
CA GLY A 166 12.42 23.90 13.43
C GLY A 166 13.22 22.68 13.89
N GLU A 167 12.64 21.91 14.81
CA GLU A 167 13.30 20.78 15.49
C GLU A 167 13.74 19.66 14.53
N HIS A 168 12.98 19.45 13.45
CA HIS A 168 13.21 18.37 12.49
C HIS A 168 13.92 18.84 11.21
N ARG A 169 14.57 20.01 11.26
CA ARG A 169 15.31 20.58 10.13
C ARG A 169 16.26 19.56 9.48
N GLY A 170 16.19 19.47 8.15
CA GLY A 170 16.99 18.58 7.32
C GLY A 170 16.36 17.22 7.05
N ARG A 171 15.30 16.84 7.76
CA ARG A 171 14.56 15.58 7.54
C ARG A 171 13.55 15.71 6.40
N LEU A 172 13.15 14.56 5.88
CA LEU A 172 12.11 14.45 4.85
C LEU A 172 10.79 14.04 5.47
N LEU A 173 9.70 14.50 4.85
CA LEU A 173 8.35 14.02 5.10
C LEU A 173 7.54 13.99 3.80
N TYR A 174 6.43 13.28 3.83
CA TYR A 174 5.49 13.14 2.72
C TYR A 174 4.15 13.75 3.14
N ILE A 175 3.59 14.59 2.28
CA ILE A 175 2.24 15.14 2.41
C ILE A 175 1.36 14.37 1.44
N ASN A 176 0.41 13.61 1.97
CA ASN A 176 -0.55 12.82 1.20
C ASN A 176 -1.86 13.61 0.97
N GLU A 177 -2.82 13.00 0.26
CA GLU A 177 -4.14 13.59 -0.02
C GLU A 177 -4.96 13.96 1.23
N ASP A 178 -4.77 13.22 2.34
CA ASP A 178 -5.40 13.51 3.63
C ASP A 178 -4.61 14.54 4.47
N TYR A 179 -3.57 15.11 3.85
CA TYR A 179 -2.67 16.14 4.36
C TYR A 179 -1.80 15.70 5.55
N LYS A 180 -2.00 14.49 6.10
CA LYS A 180 -1.32 14.03 7.30
C LYS A 180 0.16 13.75 6.99
N PRO A 181 1.11 14.34 7.73
CA PRO A 181 2.52 14.16 7.42
C PRO A 181 3.00 12.76 7.78
N GLN A 182 3.73 12.15 6.86
CA GLN A 182 4.52 10.95 7.14
C GLN A 182 6.01 11.28 7.05
N PHE A 183 6.71 11.24 8.19
CA PHE A 183 8.15 11.49 8.21
C PHE A 183 8.93 10.27 7.76
N ALA A 184 9.97 10.50 6.95
CA ALA A 184 10.99 9.50 6.69
C ALA A 184 11.80 9.21 7.98
N PHE A 185 12.34 8.01 8.08
CA PHE A 185 13.11 7.57 9.26
C PHE A 185 14.50 8.23 9.34
N GLU A 186 15.02 8.69 8.21
CA GLU A 186 16.36 9.22 8.09
C GLU A 186 16.49 10.59 8.75
N THR A 187 17.69 10.84 9.28
CA THR A 187 17.95 12.03 10.10
C THR A 187 18.24 13.27 9.27
N HIS A 188 18.64 13.11 8.02
CA HIS A 188 18.82 14.20 7.06
C HIS A 188 18.72 13.75 5.60
N PHE A 189 18.68 14.72 4.68
CA PHE A 189 18.54 14.50 3.24
C PHE A 189 19.50 13.46 2.65
N LEU A 190 20.82 13.53 2.93
CA LEU A 190 21.76 12.56 2.36
C LEU A 190 21.58 11.14 2.91
N ASP A 191 21.06 10.95 4.13
CA ASP A 191 20.80 9.61 4.66
C ASP A 191 19.64 8.98 3.89
N TRP A 192 18.58 9.78 3.65
CA TRP A 192 17.44 9.38 2.83
C TRP A 192 17.86 9.06 1.40
N TYR A 193 18.65 9.93 0.78
CA TYR A 193 19.14 9.72 -0.58
C TYR A 193 20.09 8.53 -0.70
N GLU A 194 21.04 8.39 0.22
CA GLU A 194 22.00 7.27 0.22
C GLU A 194 21.30 5.93 0.44
N ARG A 195 20.27 5.91 1.31
CA ARG A 195 19.46 4.73 1.57
C ARG A 195 18.73 4.26 0.31
N TRP A 196 18.18 5.17 -0.50
CA TRP A 196 17.55 4.80 -1.77
C TRP A 196 18.51 4.01 -2.65
N LEU A 197 19.74 4.51 -2.81
CA LEU A 197 20.78 3.82 -3.55
C LEU A 197 21.15 2.47 -2.91
N ASP A 198 21.26 2.41 -1.58
CA ASP A 198 21.53 1.16 -0.87
C ASP A 198 20.45 0.10 -1.11
N GLU A 199 19.18 0.49 -1.12
CA GLU A 199 18.06 -0.43 -1.34
C GLU A 199 17.91 -0.87 -2.80
N ILE A 200 18.38 -0.08 -3.78
CA ILE A 200 18.56 -0.55 -5.16
C ILE A 200 19.71 -1.56 -5.23
N ILE A 201 20.86 -1.23 -4.64
CA ILE A 201 22.08 -2.07 -4.69
C ILE A 201 21.87 -3.41 -3.98
N SER A 202 21.17 -3.41 -2.84
CA SER A 202 20.80 -4.66 -2.14
C SER A 202 19.75 -5.47 -2.91
N GLY A 203 19.07 -4.82 -3.86
CA GLY A 203 17.94 -5.33 -4.60
C GLY A 203 16.62 -5.28 -3.83
N ASP A 204 16.56 -4.67 -2.65
CA ASP A 204 15.33 -4.53 -1.87
C ASP A 204 14.23 -3.82 -2.67
N LEU A 205 14.57 -2.74 -3.40
CA LEU A 205 13.64 -2.02 -4.29
C LEU A 205 13.38 -2.74 -5.64
N LEU A 206 14.12 -3.81 -5.92
CA LEU A 206 13.98 -4.67 -7.11
C LEU A 206 13.30 -6.01 -6.77
N ALA A 207 12.74 -6.14 -5.58
CA ALA A 207 11.97 -7.33 -5.23
C ALA A 207 10.59 -7.27 -5.89
N GLU A 208 10.04 -8.41 -6.30
CA GLU A 208 8.69 -8.50 -6.91
C GLU A 208 7.59 -7.90 -6.02
N ASN A 209 7.81 -7.93 -4.69
CA ASN A 209 6.94 -7.36 -3.68
C ASN A 209 7.60 -6.19 -2.93
N ALA A 210 8.49 -5.44 -3.60
CA ALA A 210 9.07 -4.24 -3.04
C ALA A 210 7.96 -3.25 -2.63
N GLY A 211 8.06 -2.74 -1.40
CA GLY A 211 7.21 -1.67 -0.92
C GLY A 211 7.68 -0.30 -1.40
N TRP A 212 6.94 0.75 -1.01
CA TRP A 212 7.32 2.13 -1.29
C TRP A 212 8.55 2.55 -0.47
N PHE A 213 9.46 3.27 -1.13
CA PHE A 213 10.73 3.70 -0.54
C PHE A 213 10.54 4.60 0.68
N ALA A 214 11.25 4.32 1.77
CA ALA A 214 11.30 5.13 2.97
C ALA A 214 9.95 5.37 3.70
N TYR A 215 8.97 4.48 3.49
CA TYR A 215 7.78 4.36 4.35
C TYR A 215 8.01 3.42 5.55
N ASN A 216 9.03 2.58 5.49
CA ASN A 216 9.44 1.65 6.55
C ASN A 216 10.88 1.92 6.99
N ARG A 217 11.31 1.39 8.14
CA ARG A 217 12.71 1.54 8.59
C ARG A 217 13.69 0.92 7.61
N GLY A 218 14.76 1.67 7.33
CA GLY A 218 15.85 1.26 6.46
C GLY A 218 16.99 0.55 7.18
N GLY A 219 18.02 0.23 6.42
CA GLY A 219 19.24 -0.41 6.91
C GLY A 219 19.33 -1.89 6.52
N THR A 220 20.42 -2.53 6.94
CA THR A 220 20.66 -3.96 6.66
C THR A 220 19.75 -4.84 7.52
N ALA A 221 19.52 -6.08 7.07
CA ALA A 221 18.78 -7.06 7.86
C ALA A 221 19.39 -7.29 9.26
N GLU A 222 20.73 -7.31 9.34
CA GLU A 222 21.47 -7.41 10.61
C GLU A 222 21.21 -6.20 11.52
N PHE A 223 21.27 -4.99 10.99
CA PHE A 223 21.00 -3.77 11.76
C PHE A 223 19.58 -3.79 12.34
N LEU A 224 18.59 -4.04 11.48
CA LEU A 224 17.18 -4.09 11.87
C LEU A 224 16.92 -5.16 12.94
N TRP A 225 17.50 -6.35 12.77
CA TRP A 225 17.38 -7.43 13.73
C TRP A 225 18.01 -7.08 15.08
N ASN A 226 19.24 -6.58 15.10
CA ASN A 226 19.94 -6.20 16.33
C ASN A 226 19.21 -5.06 17.06
N ALA A 227 18.69 -4.09 16.31
CA ALA A 227 17.91 -2.99 16.87
C ALA A 227 16.60 -3.49 17.51
N TYR A 228 15.86 -4.38 16.83
CA TYR A 228 14.69 -5.06 17.40
C TYR A 228 15.01 -5.76 18.73
N GLN A 229 16.12 -6.50 18.81
CA GLN A 229 16.50 -7.27 19.99
C GLN A 229 16.83 -6.39 21.22
N THR A 230 17.38 -5.21 20.99
CA THR A 230 17.76 -4.27 22.06
C THR A 230 16.65 -3.30 22.44
N CYS A 231 15.64 -3.16 21.59
CA CYS A 231 14.51 -2.26 21.80
C CYS A 231 13.55 -2.81 22.88
N THR A 232 13.04 -1.92 23.73
CA THR A 232 12.09 -2.25 24.80
C THR A 232 10.66 -1.80 24.52
N GLU A 233 10.48 -0.81 23.65
CA GLU A 233 9.17 -0.24 23.31
C GLU A 233 8.55 -1.03 22.15
N GLU A 234 7.33 -1.54 22.34
CA GLU A 234 6.66 -2.39 21.36
C GLU A 234 6.50 -1.72 19.99
N GLU A 235 6.07 -0.45 19.96
CA GLU A 235 5.88 0.31 18.73
C GLU A 235 7.17 0.39 17.91
N GLU A 236 8.29 0.69 18.56
CA GLU A 236 9.61 0.71 17.92
C GLU A 236 10.04 -0.69 17.47
N GLN A 237 9.81 -1.73 18.27
CA GLN A 237 10.08 -3.12 17.86
C GLN A 237 9.35 -3.49 16.57
N LEU A 238 8.07 -3.14 16.45
CA LEU A 238 7.27 -3.42 15.26
C LEU A 238 7.85 -2.71 14.03
N THR A 239 8.24 -1.44 14.15
CA THR A 239 8.83 -0.71 13.01
C THR A 239 10.16 -1.32 12.53
N TYR A 240 10.97 -1.93 13.40
CA TYR A 240 12.17 -2.67 12.96
C TYR A 240 11.82 -3.95 12.21
N LEU A 241 10.81 -4.68 12.66
CA LEU A 241 10.36 -5.90 12.00
C LEU A 241 9.62 -5.60 10.68
N GLU A 242 8.93 -4.47 10.57
CA GLU A 242 8.40 -3.92 9.30
C GLU A 242 9.53 -3.53 8.34
N GLY A 243 10.63 -2.95 8.83
CA GLY A 243 11.83 -2.79 7.99
C GLY A 243 12.35 -4.12 7.48
N LEU A 244 12.35 -5.15 8.34
CA LEU A 244 12.90 -6.46 8.03
C LEU A 244 12.05 -7.23 7.00
N ILE A 245 10.73 -7.09 7.07
CA ILE A 245 9.83 -7.72 6.09
C ILE A 245 10.06 -7.20 4.67
N ASN A 246 10.61 -6.00 4.49
CA ASN A 246 10.88 -5.43 3.16
C ASN A 246 12.22 -5.85 2.58
N LYS A 247 13.08 -6.52 3.35
CA LYS A 247 14.35 -7.01 2.83
C LYS A 247 14.08 -8.09 1.78
N LYS A 248 14.81 -8.04 0.66
CA LYS A 248 14.74 -9.06 -0.39
C LYS A 248 15.24 -10.40 0.10
N ASN A 249 16.34 -10.37 0.86
CA ASN A 249 17.01 -11.57 1.35
C ASN A 249 17.09 -11.53 2.88
N ILE A 250 16.63 -12.62 3.50
CA ILE A 250 16.83 -12.94 4.91
C ILE A 250 17.67 -14.21 4.94
N ASP A 251 18.86 -14.15 5.55
CA ASP A 251 19.77 -15.29 5.55
C ASP A 251 19.33 -16.38 6.56
N LYS A 252 19.98 -17.55 6.45
CA LYS A 252 19.67 -18.72 7.30
C LYS A 252 19.93 -18.49 8.79
N GLN A 253 20.91 -17.65 9.13
CA GLN A 253 21.22 -17.35 10.52
C GLN A 253 20.08 -16.54 11.14
N LEU A 254 19.57 -15.56 10.40
CA LEU A 254 18.43 -14.76 10.82
C LEU A 254 17.14 -15.57 10.85
N VAL A 255 16.90 -16.48 9.89
CA VAL A 255 15.78 -17.45 9.97
C VAL A 255 15.82 -18.25 11.28
N GLN A 256 17.00 -18.76 11.66
CA GLN A 256 17.13 -19.49 12.93
C GLN A 256 16.87 -18.59 14.14
N ALA A 257 17.37 -17.35 14.12
CA ALA A 257 17.13 -16.38 15.20
C ALA A 257 15.65 -16.00 15.33
N LEU A 258 14.91 -15.87 14.23
CA LEU A 258 13.47 -15.63 14.22
C LEU A 258 12.72 -16.78 14.90
N LYS A 259 13.03 -18.03 14.56
CA LYS A 259 12.41 -19.23 15.16
C LYS A 259 12.60 -19.29 16.67
N GLU A 260 13.76 -18.85 17.16
CA GLU A 260 14.06 -18.78 18.59
C GLU A 260 13.33 -17.62 19.29
N ALA A 261 13.14 -16.51 18.59
CA ALA A 261 12.48 -15.32 19.13
C ALA A 261 10.95 -15.43 19.17
N ILE A 262 10.30 -16.10 18.21
CA ILE A 262 8.83 -16.20 18.13
C ILE A 262 8.19 -16.71 19.45
N PRO A 263 8.67 -17.82 20.06
CA PRO A 263 8.13 -18.28 21.35
C PRO A 263 8.38 -17.33 22.53
N GLN A 264 9.32 -16.40 22.40
CA GLN A 264 9.74 -15.47 23.45
C GLN A 264 9.09 -14.09 23.31
N ALA A 265 8.32 -13.86 22.24
CA ALA A 265 7.64 -12.60 21.99
C ALA A 265 6.67 -12.26 23.13
N LYS A 266 6.79 -11.04 23.65
CA LYS A 266 6.03 -10.58 24.82
C LYS A 266 4.55 -10.35 24.52
N THR A 267 4.24 -9.96 23.29
CA THR A 267 2.88 -9.62 22.85
C THR A 267 2.53 -10.31 21.55
N THR A 268 1.23 -10.44 21.30
CA THR A 268 0.71 -11.06 20.07
C THR A 268 1.12 -10.27 18.83
N ALA A 269 1.15 -8.93 18.89
CA ALA A 269 1.57 -8.08 17.78
C ALA A 269 3.01 -8.38 17.35
N VAL A 270 3.97 -8.37 18.30
CA VAL A 270 5.38 -8.70 18.01
C VAL A 270 5.51 -10.14 17.51
N ARG A 271 4.79 -11.09 18.13
CA ARG A 271 4.80 -12.50 17.71
C ARG A 271 4.33 -12.67 16.26
N HIS A 272 3.21 -12.05 15.90
CA HIS A 272 2.66 -12.07 14.55
C HIS A 272 3.60 -11.42 13.54
N GLN A 273 4.26 -10.33 13.91
CA GLN A 273 5.21 -9.68 13.01
C GLN A 273 6.47 -10.53 12.79
N LEU A 274 7.01 -11.18 13.82
CA LEU A 274 8.10 -12.16 13.66
C LEU A 274 7.70 -13.34 12.77
N ILE A 275 6.50 -13.89 12.96
CA ILE A 275 5.96 -14.96 12.10
C ILE A 275 5.79 -14.47 10.67
N SER A 276 5.42 -13.20 10.45
CA SER A 276 5.29 -12.60 9.12
C SER A 276 6.64 -12.54 8.40
N VAL A 277 7.69 -12.06 9.09
CA VAL A 277 9.06 -12.04 8.56
C VAL A 277 9.52 -13.46 8.24
N LEU A 278 9.31 -14.41 9.16
CA LEU A 278 9.68 -15.81 8.92
C LEU A 278 8.90 -16.42 7.75
N SER A 279 7.61 -16.15 7.63
CA SER A 279 6.79 -16.69 6.54
C SER A 279 7.24 -16.17 5.17
N LYS A 280 7.64 -14.90 5.06
CA LYS A 280 8.23 -14.35 3.83
C LYS A 280 9.58 -15.00 3.52
N ALA A 281 10.42 -15.17 4.55
CA ALA A 281 11.78 -15.66 4.39
C ALA A 281 11.86 -17.17 4.09
N ASP A 282 11.08 -17.97 4.83
CA ASP A 282 11.05 -19.42 4.78
C ASP A 282 9.69 -19.93 5.30
N TYR A 283 8.70 -19.98 4.40
CA TYR A 283 7.34 -20.38 4.73
C TYR A 283 7.22 -21.77 5.38
N PRO A 284 7.89 -22.85 4.90
CA PRO A 284 7.87 -24.14 5.57
C PRO A 284 8.28 -24.09 7.05
N GLU A 285 9.27 -23.29 7.40
CA GLU A 285 9.73 -23.12 8.79
C GLU A 285 8.75 -22.31 9.65
N SER A 286 7.84 -21.54 9.05
CA SER A 286 6.81 -20.78 9.76
C SER A 286 5.56 -21.60 10.11
N ILE A 287 5.30 -22.71 9.40
CA ILE A 287 4.09 -23.54 9.56
C ILE A 287 3.80 -23.93 11.03
N PRO A 288 4.76 -24.45 11.81
CA PRO A 288 4.48 -24.86 13.20
C PRO A 288 4.05 -23.71 14.11
N PHE A 289 4.42 -22.47 13.77
CA PHE A 289 3.97 -21.28 14.48
C PHE A 289 2.59 -20.83 13.99
N LEU A 290 2.35 -20.86 12.67
CA LEU A 290 1.05 -20.55 12.09
C LEU A 290 -0.06 -21.49 12.61
N GLU A 291 0.22 -22.80 12.73
CA GLU A 291 -0.74 -23.77 13.28
C GLU A 291 -1.21 -23.41 14.69
N ARG A 292 -0.34 -22.81 15.51
CA ARG A 292 -0.68 -22.36 16.87
C ARG A 292 -1.52 -21.09 16.90
N GLU A 293 -1.48 -20.31 15.82
CA GLU A 293 -2.25 -19.06 15.70
C GLU A 293 -3.64 -19.28 15.10
N VAL A 294 -3.98 -20.49 14.59
CA VAL A 294 -5.26 -20.80 13.95
C VAL A 294 -6.47 -20.50 14.85
N GLU A 295 -6.40 -20.84 16.13
CA GLU A 295 -7.46 -20.56 17.11
C GLU A 295 -7.44 -19.11 17.62
N ILE A 296 -6.33 -18.41 17.47
CA ILE A 296 -6.12 -17.06 18.01
C ILE A 296 -6.56 -16.01 16.97
N ASN A 297 -6.11 -16.16 15.74
CA ASN A 297 -6.38 -15.25 14.63
C ASN A 297 -6.28 -16.01 13.30
N LEU A 298 -7.41 -16.57 12.86
CA LEU A 298 -7.49 -17.32 11.61
C LEU A 298 -7.17 -16.44 10.39
N LEU A 299 -7.60 -15.17 10.38
CA LEU A 299 -7.31 -14.24 9.30
C LEU A 299 -5.81 -14.08 9.09
N PHE A 300 -5.07 -13.85 10.17
CA PHE A 300 -3.61 -13.72 10.13
C PHE A 300 -2.97 -14.95 9.48
N VAL A 301 -3.39 -16.15 9.86
CA VAL A 301 -2.89 -17.40 9.28
C VAL A 301 -3.21 -17.49 7.79
N LEU A 302 -4.48 -17.28 7.41
CA LEU A 302 -4.91 -17.35 6.01
C LEU A 302 -4.20 -16.34 5.12
N GLN A 303 -3.93 -15.14 5.61
CA GLN A 303 -3.13 -14.14 4.90
C GLN A 303 -1.70 -14.61 4.64
N ARG A 304 -1.04 -15.25 5.62
CA ARG A 304 0.32 -15.79 5.42
C ARG A 304 0.35 -16.96 4.45
N ILE A 305 -0.67 -17.83 4.49
CA ILE A 305 -0.84 -18.88 3.47
C ILE A 305 -1.03 -18.23 2.09
N HIS A 306 -1.86 -17.19 1.97
CA HIS A 306 -2.15 -16.57 0.68
C HIS A 306 -0.93 -15.90 0.06
N TRP A 307 -0.12 -15.19 0.85
CA TRP A 307 1.01 -14.41 0.36
C TRP A 307 2.29 -15.23 0.19
N TYR A 308 2.52 -16.24 1.03
CA TYR A 308 3.79 -16.95 1.10
C TYR A 308 3.67 -18.48 0.98
N GLY A 309 2.46 -19.02 1.03
CA GLY A 309 2.22 -20.46 0.93
C GLY A 309 2.56 -21.00 -0.45
N ALA A 310 3.18 -22.18 -0.46
CA ALA A 310 3.51 -22.92 -1.68
C ALA A 310 2.73 -24.24 -1.84
N ASP A 311 2.03 -24.68 -0.78
CA ASP A 311 1.19 -25.89 -0.76
C ASP A 311 -0.07 -25.63 0.08
N GLU A 312 -1.05 -24.94 -0.50
CA GLU A 312 -2.32 -24.67 0.18
C GLU A 312 -3.10 -25.94 0.53
N ALA A 313 -2.85 -27.07 -0.16
CA ALA A 313 -3.53 -28.34 0.11
C ALA A 313 -3.18 -28.91 1.50
N ALA A 314 -1.99 -28.61 2.01
CA ALA A 314 -1.58 -28.97 3.38
C ALA A 314 -2.50 -28.37 4.46
N TRP A 315 -3.18 -27.26 4.16
CA TRP A 315 -4.07 -26.55 5.10
C TRP A 315 -5.53 -27.02 5.02
N LEU A 316 -5.86 -27.98 4.15
CA LEU A 316 -7.22 -28.51 4.03
C LEU A 316 -7.85 -28.98 5.36
N PRO A 317 -7.12 -29.65 6.29
CA PRO A 317 -7.68 -29.99 7.59
C PRO A 317 -8.14 -28.78 8.41
N VAL A 318 -7.41 -27.66 8.33
CA VAL A 318 -7.79 -26.41 8.96
C VAL A 318 -9.02 -25.81 8.26
N LEU A 319 -9.04 -25.79 6.92
CA LEU A 319 -10.19 -25.26 6.18
C LEU A 319 -11.48 -26.04 6.52
N GLU A 320 -11.40 -27.37 6.57
CA GLU A 320 -12.51 -28.24 6.94
C GLU A 320 -13.00 -28.00 8.38
N ALA A 321 -12.07 -27.81 9.31
CA ALA A 321 -12.40 -27.57 10.72
C ALA A 321 -13.07 -26.20 10.97
N TYR A 322 -12.87 -25.22 10.07
CA TYR A 322 -13.33 -23.84 10.23
C TYR A 322 -14.40 -23.38 9.24
N LYS A 323 -14.74 -24.17 8.22
CA LYS A 323 -15.75 -23.79 7.20
C LYS A 323 -17.12 -23.33 7.75
N ASN A 324 -17.49 -23.77 8.96
CA ASN A 324 -18.76 -23.40 9.63
C ASN A 324 -18.58 -22.40 10.78
N LYS A 325 -17.37 -21.85 10.99
CA LYS A 325 -17.03 -21.04 12.17
C LYS A 325 -16.65 -19.60 11.83
N ILE A 326 -16.59 -19.25 10.55
CA ILE A 326 -16.14 -17.92 10.11
C ILE A 326 -17.33 -16.96 10.11
N ASP A 327 -17.24 -15.92 10.92
CA ASP A 327 -18.23 -14.85 11.09
C ASP A 327 -17.63 -13.46 10.81
N GLU A 328 -16.52 -13.41 10.08
CA GLU A 328 -15.86 -12.19 9.62
C GLU A 328 -15.68 -12.23 8.10
N GLU A 329 -16.12 -11.18 7.40
CA GLU A 329 -16.14 -11.14 5.93
C GLU A 329 -14.74 -11.25 5.32
N GLU A 330 -13.76 -10.56 5.91
CA GLU A 330 -12.38 -10.57 5.43
C GLU A 330 -11.71 -11.93 5.63
N THR A 331 -11.94 -12.56 6.78
CA THR A 331 -11.50 -13.94 7.06
C THR A 331 -12.09 -14.91 6.05
N TYR A 332 -13.38 -14.76 5.73
CA TYR A 332 -14.04 -15.60 4.74
C TYR A 332 -13.49 -15.37 3.33
N ARG A 333 -13.18 -14.12 2.97
CA ARG A 333 -12.59 -13.78 1.67
C ARG A 333 -11.27 -14.52 1.46
N PHE A 334 -10.33 -14.42 2.40
CA PHE A 334 -9.08 -15.17 2.33
C PHE A 334 -9.31 -16.68 2.38
N PHE A 335 -10.25 -17.17 3.20
CA PHE A 335 -10.62 -18.58 3.24
C PHE A 335 -11.02 -19.09 1.84
N THR A 336 -11.82 -18.33 1.10
CA THR A 336 -12.23 -18.73 -0.26
C THR A 336 -11.07 -18.79 -1.25
N TYR A 337 -10.07 -17.91 -1.12
CA TYR A 337 -8.88 -17.92 -1.98
C TYR A 337 -8.03 -19.16 -1.72
N ILE A 338 -7.83 -19.51 -0.44
CA ILE A 338 -7.05 -20.70 -0.09
C ILE A 338 -7.82 -21.97 -0.47
N ALA A 339 -9.13 -22.04 -0.19
CA ALA A 339 -9.96 -23.19 -0.53
C ALA A 339 -9.89 -23.54 -2.04
N GLN A 340 -10.01 -22.54 -2.91
CA GLN A 340 -9.95 -22.71 -4.37
C GLN A 340 -8.60 -23.28 -4.86
N LYS A 341 -7.50 -22.93 -4.17
CA LYS A 341 -6.17 -23.46 -4.49
C LYS A 341 -5.88 -24.80 -3.84
N ALA A 342 -6.45 -25.05 -2.66
CA ALA A 342 -6.18 -26.24 -1.85
C ALA A 342 -6.84 -27.51 -2.40
N THR A 343 -8.00 -27.42 -3.05
CA THR A 343 -8.75 -28.60 -3.53
C THR A 343 -9.69 -28.27 -4.69
N ALA A 344 -9.88 -29.22 -5.61
CA ALA A 344 -10.91 -29.12 -6.65
C ALA A 344 -12.33 -29.21 -6.07
N ASP A 345 -12.49 -29.83 -4.88
CA ASP A 345 -13.76 -29.93 -4.16
C ASP A 345 -13.99 -28.74 -3.21
N PHE A 346 -13.34 -27.60 -3.47
CA PHE A 346 -13.52 -26.38 -2.67
C PHE A 346 -14.98 -25.95 -2.48
N PRO A 347 -15.93 -26.21 -3.41
CA PRO A 347 -17.30 -25.82 -3.18
C PRO A 347 -17.91 -26.38 -1.89
N THR A 348 -17.54 -27.60 -1.47
CA THR A 348 -18.06 -28.21 -0.24
C THR A 348 -17.62 -27.46 1.02
N LEU A 349 -16.53 -26.71 0.93
CA LEU A 349 -16.05 -25.79 1.96
C LEU A 349 -16.84 -24.47 1.98
N LEU A 350 -17.38 -24.04 0.85
CA LEU A 350 -18.03 -22.73 0.69
C LEU A 350 -19.55 -22.77 0.84
N LEU A 351 -20.18 -23.95 0.75
CA LEU A 351 -21.63 -24.11 0.92
C LEU A 351 -22.19 -23.46 2.20
N PRO A 352 -21.53 -23.54 3.37
CA PRO A 352 -22.04 -22.87 4.58
C PRO A 352 -22.18 -21.35 4.43
N GLY A 353 -21.28 -20.71 3.67
CA GLY A 353 -21.29 -19.26 3.50
C GLY A 353 -22.51 -18.72 2.76
N LEU A 354 -23.19 -19.55 1.97
CA LEU A 354 -24.46 -19.18 1.31
C LEU A 354 -25.57 -18.81 2.29
N TYR A 355 -25.49 -19.28 3.53
CA TYR A 355 -26.51 -19.09 4.57
C TYR A 355 -26.04 -18.18 5.70
N SER A 356 -24.92 -17.48 5.52
CA SER A 356 -24.38 -16.57 6.53
C SER A 356 -25.33 -15.39 6.77
N PRO A 357 -25.46 -14.89 8.02
CA PRO A 357 -26.16 -13.64 8.27
C PRO A 357 -25.45 -12.43 7.62
N LEU A 358 -24.15 -12.55 7.33
CA LEU A 358 -23.36 -11.48 6.71
C LEU A 358 -23.42 -11.56 5.18
N SER A 359 -23.85 -10.48 4.56
CA SER A 359 -24.03 -10.41 3.11
C SER A 359 -22.71 -10.41 2.33
N GLY A 360 -21.61 -9.89 2.90
CA GLY A 360 -20.29 -10.02 2.32
C GLY A 360 -19.85 -11.48 2.22
N ILE A 361 -20.16 -12.31 3.22
CA ILE A 361 -19.90 -13.76 3.17
C ILE A 361 -20.77 -14.44 2.11
N ARG A 362 -22.08 -14.14 2.07
CA ARG A 362 -23.00 -14.72 1.08
C ARG A 362 -22.56 -14.37 -0.35
N SER A 363 -22.27 -13.11 -0.61
CA SER A 363 -21.85 -12.62 -1.93
C SER A 363 -20.52 -13.26 -2.35
N GLN A 364 -19.53 -13.32 -1.45
CA GLN A 364 -18.25 -13.99 -1.72
C GLN A 364 -18.40 -15.49 -1.98
N ALA A 365 -19.31 -16.18 -1.26
CA ALA A 365 -19.61 -17.59 -1.46
C ALA A 365 -20.22 -17.83 -2.85
N VAL A 366 -21.25 -17.06 -3.22
CA VAL A 366 -21.90 -17.14 -4.53
C VAL A 366 -20.90 -16.87 -5.65
N TYR A 367 -20.11 -15.81 -5.54
CA TYR A 367 -19.07 -15.46 -6.51
C TYR A 367 -18.07 -16.60 -6.71
N SER A 368 -17.57 -17.16 -5.62
CA SER A 368 -16.56 -18.23 -5.65
C SER A 368 -17.11 -19.54 -6.21
N LEU A 369 -18.33 -19.92 -5.80
CA LEU A 369 -19.04 -21.09 -6.34
C LEU A 369 -19.35 -20.94 -7.84
N GLY A 370 -19.59 -19.72 -8.31
CA GLY A 370 -19.77 -19.39 -9.72
C GLY A 370 -18.55 -19.69 -10.61
N LYS A 371 -17.37 -19.91 -10.01
CA LYS A 371 -16.13 -20.31 -10.69
C LYS A 371 -15.91 -21.83 -10.72
N ALA A 372 -16.75 -22.62 -10.03
CA ALA A 372 -16.61 -24.07 -10.02
C ALA A 372 -16.83 -24.65 -11.43
N THR A 373 -16.08 -25.69 -11.78
CA THR A 373 -16.19 -26.35 -13.10
C THR A 373 -17.55 -27.02 -13.29
N ASP A 374 -18.15 -27.51 -12.21
CA ASP A 374 -19.43 -28.22 -12.19
C ASP A 374 -20.55 -27.36 -11.56
N LYS A 375 -20.46 -26.03 -11.69
CA LYS A 375 -21.39 -25.08 -11.05
C LYS A 375 -22.88 -25.28 -11.33
N GLN A 376 -23.23 -26.03 -12.38
CA GLN A 376 -24.59 -26.49 -12.66
C GLN A 376 -25.27 -27.14 -11.44
N GLN A 377 -24.51 -27.87 -10.60
CA GLN A 377 -25.07 -28.51 -9.40
C GLN A 377 -25.53 -27.51 -8.32
N TYR A 378 -25.04 -26.27 -8.38
CA TYR A 378 -25.38 -25.19 -7.44
C TYR A 378 -26.50 -24.27 -7.96
N ALA A 379 -27.16 -24.62 -9.08
CA ALA A 379 -28.25 -23.84 -9.67
C ALA A 379 -29.32 -23.45 -8.64
N THR A 380 -29.74 -24.38 -7.78
CA THR A 380 -30.71 -24.10 -6.71
C THR A 380 -30.23 -23.01 -5.75
N ALA A 381 -28.95 -23.03 -5.38
CA ALA A 381 -28.38 -22.03 -4.49
C ALA A 381 -28.30 -20.66 -5.17
N PHE A 382 -27.85 -20.60 -6.42
CA PHE A 382 -27.79 -19.35 -7.17
C PHE A 382 -29.18 -18.74 -7.40
N ILE A 383 -30.18 -19.57 -7.71
CA ILE A 383 -31.58 -19.12 -7.86
C ILE A 383 -32.11 -18.57 -6.54
N ALA A 384 -31.81 -19.21 -5.41
CA ALA A 384 -32.18 -18.69 -4.09
C ALA A 384 -31.52 -17.34 -3.80
N ALA A 385 -30.24 -17.18 -4.17
CA ALA A 385 -29.48 -15.94 -4.00
C ALA A 385 -29.99 -14.77 -4.87
N LEU A 386 -30.77 -15.03 -5.92
CA LEU A 386 -31.47 -13.96 -6.67
C LEU A 386 -32.58 -13.28 -5.86
N GLN A 387 -33.00 -13.88 -4.73
CA GLN A 387 -34.02 -13.35 -3.83
C GLN A 387 -33.42 -12.73 -2.57
N ASP A 388 -32.09 -12.57 -2.53
CA ASP A 388 -31.40 -11.96 -1.41
C ASP A 388 -31.80 -10.48 -1.28
N GLU A 389 -31.79 -9.97 -0.05
CA GLU A 389 -32.11 -8.57 0.23
C GLU A 389 -30.98 -7.63 -0.22
N GLU A 390 -29.76 -8.16 -0.37
CA GLU A 390 -28.56 -7.39 -0.69
C GLU A 390 -28.22 -7.46 -2.19
N ASP A 391 -28.17 -6.28 -2.82
CA ASP A 391 -27.96 -6.10 -4.26
C ASP A 391 -26.69 -6.81 -4.77
N GLN A 392 -25.61 -6.80 -3.97
CA GLN A 392 -24.34 -7.43 -4.33
C GLN A 392 -24.47 -8.96 -4.45
N VAL A 393 -25.28 -9.59 -3.59
CA VAL A 393 -25.53 -11.03 -3.63
C VAL A 393 -26.33 -11.37 -4.88
N VAL A 394 -27.38 -10.59 -5.20
CA VAL A 394 -28.20 -10.75 -6.41
C VAL A 394 -27.34 -10.59 -7.67
N LEU A 395 -26.47 -9.58 -7.71
CA LEU A 395 -25.55 -9.33 -8.82
C LEU A 395 -24.62 -10.54 -9.06
N TYR A 396 -23.98 -11.05 -8.02
CA TYR A 396 -23.09 -12.20 -8.14
C TYR A 396 -23.84 -13.49 -8.45
N ALA A 397 -25.10 -13.64 -8.01
CA ALA A 397 -25.94 -14.77 -8.41
C ALA A 397 -26.24 -14.74 -9.91
N LEU A 398 -26.58 -13.57 -10.48
CA LEU A 398 -26.75 -13.40 -11.92
C LEU A 398 -25.47 -13.75 -12.69
N GLN A 399 -24.29 -13.38 -12.18
CA GLN A 399 -23.01 -13.72 -12.79
C GLN A 399 -22.72 -15.23 -12.72
N ALA A 400 -22.93 -15.84 -11.55
CA ALA A 400 -22.72 -17.27 -11.32
C ALA A 400 -23.59 -18.14 -12.24
N LEU A 401 -24.83 -17.69 -12.53
CA LEU A 401 -25.79 -18.36 -13.40
C LEU A 401 -25.44 -18.35 -14.90
N SER A 402 -24.38 -17.67 -15.33
CA SER A 402 -23.98 -17.71 -16.75
C SER A 402 -23.71 -19.14 -17.21
N GLY A 403 -24.41 -19.58 -18.26
CA GLY A 403 -24.30 -20.94 -18.79
C GLY A 403 -24.87 -22.05 -17.90
N VAL A 404 -25.65 -21.71 -16.86
CA VAL A 404 -26.41 -22.68 -16.04
C VAL A 404 -27.79 -22.87 -16.66
N GLU A 405 -28.20 -24.13 -16.85
CA GLU A 405 -29.52 -24.48 -17.38
C GLU A 405 -30.45 -24.97 -16.27
N ASP A 406 -31.55 -24.27 -16.02
CA ASP A 406 -32.57 -24.68 -15.05
C ASP A 406 -33.93 -24.08 -15.44
N ASP A 407 -34.99 -24.88 -15.42
CA ASP A 407 -36.34 -24.49 -15.86
C ASP A 407 -36.94 -23.36 -15.01
N ARG A 408 -36.44 -23.15 -13.80
CA ARG A 408 -36.91 -22.10 -12.88
C ARG A 408 -36.33 -20.72 -13.21
N LEU A 409 -35.30 -20.62 -14.06
CA LEU A 409 -34.56 -19.38 -14.28
C LEU A 409 -35.43 -18.26 -14.85
N THR A 410 -36.30 -18.56 -15.81
CA THR A 410 -37.18 -17.54 -16.40
C THR A 410 -38.06 -16.88 -15.33
N GLN A 411 -38.63 -17.67 -14.42
CA GLN A 411 -39.45 -17.15 -13.32
C GLN A 411 -38.60 -16.35 -12.31
N ALA A 412 -37.40 -16.82 -11.98
CA ALA A 412 -36.51 -16.12 -11.07
C ALA A 412 -36.02 -14.78 -11.65
N TYR A 413 -35.69 -14.75 -12.93
CA TYR A 413 -35.31 -13.55 -13.67
C TYR A 413 -36.45 -12.54 -13.76
N GLN A 414 -37.70 -13.01 -13.92
CA GLN A 414 -38.87 -12.16 -13.82
C GLN A 414 -38.99 -11.48 -12.45
N THR A 415 -38.76 -12.22 -11.36
CA THR A 415 -38.80 -11.63 -10.02
C THR A 415 -37.73 -10.55 -9.84
N VAL A 416 -36.50 -10.82 -10.29
CA VAL A 416 -35.41 -9.82 -10.29
C VAL A 416 -35.79 -8.60 -11.12
N TYR A 417 -36.33 -8.79 -12.33
CA TYR A 417 -36.80 -7.69 -13.16
C TYR A 417 -37.80 -6.79 -12.40
N HIS A 418 -38.85 -7.38 -11.81
CA HIS A 418 -39.86 -6.58 -11.10
C HIS A 418 -39.31 -5.84 -9.87
N GLN A 419 -38.28 -6.39 -9.21
CA GLN A 419 -37.61 -5.74 -8.09
C GLN A 419 -36.75 -4.55 -8.53
N TYR A 420 -36.12 -4.62 -9.70
CA TYR A 420 -35.10 -3.65 -10.14
C TYR A 420 -35.51 -2.75 -11.31
N LYS A 421 -36.67 -2.97 -11.95
CA LYS A 421 -37.14 -2.25 -13.16
C LYS A 421 -37.29 -0.74 -13.01
N ASP A 422 -37.51 -0.25 -11.78
CA ASP A 422 -37.72 1.18 -11.50
C ASP A 422 -36.41 1.88 -11.06
N ARG A 423 -35.29 1.13 -11.03
CA ARG A 423 -33.95 1.69 -10.84
C ARG A 423 -33.39 2.19 -12.17
N ASP A 424 -32.30 2.93 -12.09
CA ASP A 424 -31.58 3.45 -13.26
C ASP A 424 -31.28 2.33 -14.28
N GLU A 425 -31.37 2.64 -15.58
CA GLU A 425 -31.11 1.70 -16.67
C GLU A 425 -29.65 1.21 -16.67
N ASP A 426 -28.73 2.02 -16.14
CA ASP A 426 -27.31 1.67 -15.94
C ASP A 426 -27.05 0.82 -14.68
N ASN A 427 -28.09 0.32 -14.03
CA ASN A 427 -27.95 -0.59 -12.90
C ASN A 427 -27.27 -1.90 -13.33
N TYR A 428 -26.11 -2.20 -12.74
CA TYR A 428 -25.34 -3.43 -12.97
C TYR A 428 -26.16 -4.73 -12.89
N ILE A 429 -27.19 -4.78 -12.03
CA ILE A 429 -28.09 -5.94 -11.92
C ILE A 429 -28.92 -6.10 -13.20
N MET A 430 -29.51 -5.02 -13.72
CA MET A 430 -30.30 -5.04 -14.94
C MET A 430 -29.44 -5.37 -16.17
N ILE A 431 -28.20 -4.86 -16.21
CA ILE A 431 -27.22 -5.20 -17.24
C ILE A 431 -26.92 -6.71 -17.23
N ASN A 432 -26.61 -7.28 -16.06
CA ASN A 432 -26.31 -8.70 -15.93
C ASN A 432 -27.53 -9.59 -16.21
N LEU A 433 -28.72 -9.16 -15.79
CA LEU A 433 -29.98 -9.82 -16.13
C LEU A 433 -30.18 -9.89 -17.64
N ASN A 434 -29.96 -8.79 -18.36
CA ASN A 434 -30.06 -8.76 -19.82
C ASN A 434 -29.05 -9.72 -20.49
N HIS A 435 -27.84 -9.84 -19.95
CA HIS A 435 -26.88 -10.85 -20.43
C HIS A 435 -27.41 -12.28 -20.26
N ARG A 436 -28.02 -12.60 -19.11
CA ARG A 436 -28.62 -13.92 -18.86
C ARG A 436 -29.83 -14.22 -19.76
N LEU A 437 -30.66 -13.22 -20.04
CA LEU A 437 -31.80 -13.39 -20.95
C LEU A 437 -31.34 -13.67 -22.39
N LYS A 438 -30.29 -12.98 -22.84
CA LYS A 438 -29.70 -13.21 -24.18
C LYS A 438 -29.21 -14.64 -24.36
N GLU A 439 -28.60 -15.25 -23.32
CA GLU A 439 -28.19 -16.66 -23.35
C GLU A 439 -29.38 -17.60 -23.61
N LYS A 440 -30.60 -17.20 -23.24
CA LYS A 440 -31.84 -17.96 -23.44
C LYS A 440 -32.68 -17.48 -24.64
N ASN A 441 -32.15 -16.60 -25.48
CA ASN A 441 -32.90 -15.94 -26.57
C ASN A 441 -34.16 -15.19 -26.09
N LEU A 442 -34.12 -14.65 -24.87
CA LEU A 442 -35.16 -13.80 -24.29
C LEU A 442 -34.69 -12.35 -24.20
N THR A 443 -35.64 -11.45 -23.99
CA THR A 443 -35.46 -10.03 -23.77
C THR A 443 -36.21 -9.59 -22.50
N ILE A 444 -35.96 -8.37 -22.03
CA ILE A 444 -36.71 -7.80 -20.91
C ILE A 444 -38.23 -7.77 -21.20
N ALA A 445 -38.64 -7.57 -22.45
CA ALA A 445 -40.05 -7.56 -22.83
C ALA A 445 -40.75 -8.90 -22.53
N ASP A 446 -40.01 -10.01 -22.55
CA ASP A 446 -40.52 -11.34 -22.23
C ASP A 446 -40.75 -11.56 -20.73
N LEU A 447 -40.26 -10.65 -19.87
CA LEU A 447 -40.44 -10.69 -18.40
C LEU A 447 -41.56 -9.77 -17.89
N VAL A 448 -42.16 -8.93 -18.75
CA VAL A 448 -43.14 -7.90 -18.34
C VAL A 448 -44.49 -8.49 -17.96
N ASN A 449 -44.83 -9.68 -18.47
CA ASN A 449 -46.08 -10.41 -18.22
C ASN A 449 -45.82 -11.61 -17.32
#